data_AF-A0A7D6EUS8-F1
#
_entry.id   AF-A0A7D6EUS8-F1
#
_cell.length_a   1.000
_cell.length_b   1.000
_cell.length_c   1.000
_cell.angle_alpha   90.00
_cell.angle_beta   90.00
_cell.angle_gamma   90.00
#
_symmetry.space_group_name_H-M   'P 1'
#
loop_
_entity.id
_entity.type
_entity.pdbx_description
1 polymer ?
#
loop_
_entity_poly.entity_id
_entity_poly.type
_entity_poly.pdbx_seq_one_letter_code
_entity_poly.pdbx_strand_id
1 'polypeptide(L)'
;MVTVLVAWGLDWDAVGVVAALVLGALSFPLVWTSTYHWFTEDLTEQQRQFIVASLGLSLTVVALIAMTGAMDWIRGRFQGTNWDAVGALAEGFGALGQILVALLAAYVAWRQYVISRDLTTQQNRITQQQTIDSYFQGIADLILDDEGLLEDWPPERAIAEGRTAAILGGLDAEGKAKIIRFLSGAKLLSPLKRDRRLGRAIFDGLGGYEEDIEYGVRVINLGSMLAGADLSGTDLRWTELSDANLTGTLFRNCNLTRANLAGAILQGADFTNADLSRVRFFYGTVEQASPRDRLNPPNFRTGAQTGAVVEDVNFTNVKNLSEEQRYYCCAWSGSRSRETIPGGCEGIPNKLGR
;
A
#
# COMPACT_ATOMS: atom_id res chain seq x y z
N MET A 1 7.59 -18.60 -82.71
CA MET A 1 6.40 -19.49 -82.72
C MET A 1 6.85 -20.95 -82.60
N VAL A 2 7.48 -21.32 -81.47
CA VAL A 2 7.94 -22.70 -81.19
C VAL A 2 7.67 -23.10 -79.72
N THR A 3 7.01 -22.25 -78.91
CA THR A 3 6.77 -22.50 -77.48
C THR A 3 5.38 -23.04 -77.15
N VAL A 4 4.62 -23.58 -78.12
CA VAL A 4 3.22 -24.04 -77.88
C VAL A 4 2.99 -25.54 -78.18
N LEU A 5 4.01 -26.32 -78.58
CA LEU A 5 3.80 -27.72 -79.00
C LEU A 5 4.42 -28.80 -78.09
N VAL A 6 4.64 -28.53 -76.80
CA VAL A 6 5.08 -29.58 -75.83
C VAL A 6 4.03 -29.88 -74.75
N ALA A 7 2.90 -29.16 -74.71
CA ALA A 7 1.92 -29.29 -73.63
C ALA A 7 0.80 -30.32 -73.88
N TRP A 8 1.03 -31.36 -74.68
CA TRP A 8 0.04 -32.42 -74.98
C TRP A 8 0.54 -33.82 -74.58
N GLY A 9 1.27 -33.92 -73.46
CA GLY A 9 1.72 -35.21 -72.93
C GLY A 9 2.31 -35.23 -71.52
N LEU A 10 2.02 -34.24 -70.66
CA LEU A 10 2.53 -34.18 -69.28
C LEU A 10 1.39 -34.40 -68.27
N ASP A 11 1.46 -35.50 -67.52
CA ASP A 11 0.59 -35.77 -66.38
C ASP A 11 0.76 -34.66 -65.32
N TRP A 12 -0.32 -33.93 -65.03
CA TRP A 12 -0.33 -32.84 -64.05
C TRP A 12 -0.02 -33.32 -62.63
N ASP A 13 -0.30 -34.59 -62.33
CA ASP A 13 0.04 -35.23 -61.05
C ASP A 13 1.56 -35.38 -60.90
N ALA A 14 2.28 -35.72 -61.98
CA ALA A 14 3.73 -35.83 -61.96
C ALA A 14 4.41 -34.47 -61.77
N VAL A 15 3.89 -33.41 -62.39
CA VAL A 15 4.39 -32.04 -62.20
C VAL A 15 4.15 -31.56 -60.76
N GLY A 16 2.99 -31.87 -60.17
CA GLY A 16 2.67 -31.55 -58.78
C GLY A 16 3.57 -32.26 -57.77
N VAL A 17 3.87 -33.55 -57.99
CA VAL A 17 4.78 -34.33 -57.14
C VAL A 17 6.21 -33.81 -57.25
N VAL A 18 6.69 -33.50 -58.45
CA VAL A 18 8.03 -32.93 -58.65
C VAL A 18 8.13 -31.55 -58.00
N ALA A 19 7.11 -30.69 -58.13
CA ALA A 19 7.09 -29.39 -57.45
C ALA A 19 7.07 -29.52 -55.92
N ALA A 20 6.29 -30.45 -55.36
CA ALA A 20 6.25 -30.71 -53.93
C ALA A 20 7.60 -31.26 -53.41
N LEU A 21 8.26 -32.14 -54.17
CA LEU A 21 9.58 -32.66 -53.82
C LEU A 21 10.66 -31.57 -53.87
N VAL A 22 10.61 -30.68 -54.86
CA VAL A 22 11.56 -29.56 -54.98
C VAL A 22 11.34 -28.53 -53.86
N LEU A 23 10.08 -28.15 -53.59
CA LEU A 23 9.74 -27.26 -52.47
C LEU A 23 10.07 -27.88 -51.10
N GLY A 24 9.81 -29.19 -50.94
CA GLY A 24 10.21 -29.95 -49.77
C GLY A 24 11.73 -29.95 -49.57
N ALA A 25 12.49 -30.23 -50.64
CA ALA A 25 13.95 -30.24 -50.60
C ALA A 25 14.56 -28.86 -50.33
N LEU A 26 13.93 -27.78 -50.78
CA LEU A 26 14.37 -26.40 -50.51
C LEU A 26 14.01 -25.93 -49.09
N SER A 27 12.86 -26.36 -48.55
CA SER A 27 12.39 -25.99 -47.22
C SER A 27 13.02 -26.81 -46.10
N PHE A 28 13.38 -28.07 -46.37
CA PHE A 28 13.95 -28.99 -45.39
C PHE A 28 15.22 -28.46 -44.70
N PRO A 29 16.25 -27.91 -45.40
CA PRO A 29 17.44 -27.37 -44.76
C PRO A 29 17.14 -26.17 -43.82
N LEU A 30 16.12 -25.37 -44.15
CA LEU A 30 15.70 -24.20 -43.38
C LEU A 30 15.06 -24.60 -42.04
N VAL A 31 14.20 -25.61 -42.06
CA VAL A 31 13.58 -26.15 -40.85
C VAL A 31 14.58 -26.98 -40.06
N TRP A 32 15.44 -27.73 -40.75
CA TRP A 32 16.41 -28.64 -40.14
C TRP A 32 17.44 -27.90 -39.29
N THR A 33 17.97 -26.76 -39.73
CA THR A 33 18.95 -26.00 -38.93
C THR A 33 18.34 -25.49 -37.62
N SER A 34 17.11 -24.98 -37.65
CA SER A 34 16.42 -24.49 -36.45
C SER A 34 16.01 -25.62 -35.51
N THR A 35 15.48 -26.72 -36.03
CA THR A 35 15.09 -27.89 -35.21
C THR A 35 16.30 -28.66 -34.67
N TYR A 36 17.38 -28.75 -35.43
CA TYR A 36 18.63 -29.36 -34.97
C TYR A 36 19.25 -28.57 -33.83
N HIS A 37 19.32 -27.23 -33.95
CA HIS A 37 19.85 -26.37 -32.90
C HIS A 37 19.04 -26.47 -31.60
N TRP A 38 17.71 -26.41 -31.69
CA TRP A 38 16.82 -26.62 -30.55
C TRP A 38 17.03 -28.00 -29.89
N PHE A 39 17.29 -29.04 -30.69
CA PHE A 39 17.52 -30.40 -30.19
C PHE A 39 18.89 -30.62 -29.54
N THR A 40 19.92 -29.88 -29.98
CA THR A 40 21.28 -30.04 -29.46
C THR A 40 21.61 -29.10 -28.31
N GLU A 41 21.10 -27.86 -28.35
CA GLU A 41 21.50 -26.80 -27.40
C GLU A 41 20.47 -26.55 -26.29
N ASP A 42 19.17 -26.57 -26.59
CA ASP A 42 18.13 -26.22 -25.61
C ASP A 42 17.66 -27.42 -24.76
N LEU A 43 17.92 -28.66 -25.23
CA LEU A 43 17.49 -29.89 -24.57
C LEU A 43 18.63 -30.56 -23.76
N THR A 44 18.32 -30.91 -22.51
CA THR A 44 19.25 -31.66 -21.65
C THR A 44 19.51 -33.08 -22.18
N GLU A 45 20.67 -33.65 -21.87
CA GLU A 45 21.11 -34.95 -22.40
C GLU A 45 20.12 -36.09 -22.09
N GLN A 46 19.51 -36.06 -20.91
CA GLN A 46 18.52 -37.05 -20.48
C GLN A 46 17.20 -36.95 -21.29
N GLN A 47 16.76 -35.72 -21.62
CA GLN A 47 15.56 -35.50 -22.43
C GLN A 47 15.76 -35.95 -23.88
N ARG A 48 16.94 -35.69 -24.45
CA ARG A 48 17.31 -36.16 -25.80
C ARG A 48 17.30 -37.67 -25.91
N GLN A 49 17.89 -38.37 -24.93
CA GLN A 49 17.90 -39.84 -24.89
C GLN A 49 16.49 -40.41 -24.76
N PHE A 50 15.62 -39.79 -23.95
CA PHE A 50 14.23 -40.21 -23.80
C PHE A 50 13.45 -40.09 -25.12
N ILE A 51 13.59 -38.97 -25.83
CA ILE A 51 12.92 -38.76 -27.12
C ILE A 51 13.37 -39.81 -28.14
N VAL A 52 14.68 -40.01 -28.32
CA VAL A 52 15.20 -40.99 -29.28
C VAL A 52 14.78 -42.42 -28.91
N ALA A 53 14.84 -42.79 -27.63
CA ALA A 53 14.43 -44.10 -27.16
C ALA A 53 12.92 -44.34 -27.38
N SER A 54 12.08 -43.34 -27.12
CA SER A 54 10.62 -43.45 -27.32
C SER A 54 10.27 -43.62 -28.80
N LEU A 55 10.90 -42.85 -29.69
CA LEU A 55 10.70 -42.97 -31.13
C LEU A 55 11.18 -44.34 -31.64
N GLY A 56 12.38 -44.78 -31.23
CA GLY A 56 12.91 -46.09 -31.60
C GLY A 56 12.03 -47.25 -31.15
N LEU A 57 11.51 -47.19 -29.92
CA LEU A 57 10.62 -48.20 -29.37
C LEU A 57 9.28 -48.22 -30.11
N SER A 58 8.70 -47.05 -30.42
CA SER A 58 7.47 -46.96 -31.20
C SER A 58 7.63 -47.55 -32.61
N LEU A 59 8.76 -47.26 -33.28
CA LEU A 59 9.07 -47.79 -34.60
C LEU A 59 9.25 -49.31 -34.58
N THR A 60 9.87 -49.83 -33.53
CA THR A 60 10.07 -51.28 -33.34
C THR A 60 8.75 -51.99 -33.10
N VAL A 61 7.85 -51.40 -32.31
CA VAL A 61 6.50 -51.92 -32.08
C VAL A 61 5.70 -51.91 -33.38
N VAL A 62 5.71 -50.81 -34.14
CA VAL A 62 5.01 -50.73 -35.43
C VAL A 62 5.56 -51.75 -36.42
N ALA A 63 6.88 -51.91 -36.51
CA ALA A 63 7.52 -52.88 -37.39
C ALA A 63 7.17 -54.33 -37.00
N LEU A 64 7.16 -54.65 -35.69
CA LEU A 64 6.74 -55.97 -35.20
C LEU A 64 5.27 -56.27 -35.52
N ILE A 65 4.37 -55.29 -35.35
CA ILE A 65 2.94 -55.44 -35.68
C ILE A 65 2.75 -55.63 -37.19
N ALA A 66 3.54 -54.92 -38.01
CA ALA A 66 3.49 -55.05 -39.47
C ALA A 66 4.04 -56.41 -39.96
N MET A 67 5.14 -56.91 -39.40
CA MET A 67 5.76 -58.17 -39.81
C MET A 67 4.99 -59.42 -39.37
N THR A 68 4.28 -59.35 -38.24
CA THR A 68 3.54 -60.50 -37.69
C THR A 68 2.17 -60.72 -38.33
N GLY A 69 1.72 -59.83 -39.23
CA GLY A 69 0.36 -59.87 -39.78
C GLY A 69 -0.72 -59.65 -38.71
N ALA A 70 -0.32 -59.27 -37.48
CA ALA A 70 -1.21 -59.01 -36.36
C ALA A 70 -2.22 -57.88 -36.67
N MET A 71 -1.91 -57.03 -37.65
CA MET A 71 -2.82 -55.99 -38.14
C MET A 71 -4.16 -56.56 -38.64
N ASP A 72 -4.16 -57.72 -39.30
CA ASP A 72 -5.38 -58.35 -39.82
C ASP A 72 -6.17 -59.07 -38.72
N TRP A 73 -5.47 -59.67 -37.75
CA TRP A 73 -6.08 -60.25 -36.55
C TRP A 73 -6.75 -59.18 -35.66
N ILE A 74 -6.07 -58.03 -35.47
CA ILE A 74 -6.61 -56.87 -34.77
C ILE A 74 -7.85 -56.35 -35.50
N ARG A 75 -7.80 -56.20 -36.84
CA ARG A 75 -8.94 -55.77 -37.67
C ARG A 75 -10.15 -56.68 -37.49
N GLY A 76 -9.95 -57.99 -37.51
CA GLY A 76 -11.02 -58.98 -37.33
C GLY A 76 -11.62 -58.97 -35.92
N ARG A 77 -10.81 -58.72 -34.89
CA ARG A 77 -11.28 -58.60 -33.50
C ARG A 77 -12.14 -57.35 -33.28
N PHE A 78 -11.81 -56.25 -33.96
CA PHE A 78 -12.52 -54.96 -33.85
C PHE A 78 -13.86 -54.91 -34.61
N GLN A 79 -14.09 -55.81 -35.58
CA GLN A 79 -15.36 -55.86 -36.34
C GLN A 79 -16.57 -56.35 -35.53
N GLY A 80 -16.36 -57.09 -34.42
CA GLY A 80 -17.45 -57.61 -33.56
C GLY A 80 -17.78 -56.74 -32.35
N THR A 81 -17.12 -55.59 -32.19
CA THR A 81 -17.29 -54.69 -31.05
C THR A 81 -18.45 -53.74 -31.31
N ASN A 82 -19.40 -53.64 -30.37
CA ASN A 82 -20.53 -52.71 -30.51
C ASN A 82 -20.06 -51.28 -30.26
N TRP A 83 -19.59 -50.63 -31.33
CA TRP A 83 -18.96 -49.31 -31.28
C TRP A 83 -19.86 -48.22 -30.71
N ASP A 84 -21.18 -48.39 -30.79
CA ASP A 84 -22.16 -47.45 -30.21
C ASP A 84 -22.09 -47.41 -28.68
N ALA A 85 -21.90 -48.56 -28.01
CA ALA A 85 -21.78 -48.63 -26.55
C ALA A 85 -20.45 -48.05 -26.04
N VAL A 86 -19.38 -48.21 -26.83
CA VAL A 86 -18.06 -47.60 -26.56
C VAL A 86 -18.12 -46.08 -26.76
N GLY A 87 -18.85 -45.61 -27.79
CA GLY A 87 -19.10 -44.20 -28.03
C GLY A 87 -19.85 -43.52 -26.87
N ALA A 88 -20.92 -44.14 -26.37
CA ALA A 88 -21.69 -43.61 -25.23
C ALA A 88 -20.86 -43.51 -23.93
N LEU A 89 -19.97 -44.48 -23.66
CA LEU A 89 -19.02 -44.39 -22.56
C LEU A 89 -18.01 -43.25 -22.78
N ALA A 90 -17.49 -43.10 -24.00
CA ALA A 90 -16.56 -42.04 -24.36
C ALA A 90 -17.17 -40.63 -24.18
N GLU A 91 -18.46 -40.46 -24.48
CA GLU A 91 -19.19 -39.21 -24.21
C GLU A 91 -19.29 -38.91 -22.70
N GLY A 92 -19.57 -39.92 -21.87
CA GLY A 92 -19.59 -39.78 -20.41
C GLY A 92 -18.23 -39.41 -19.82
N PHE A 93 -17.15 -40.03 -20.31
CA PHE A 93 -15.77 -39.64 -19.95
C PHE A 93 -15.40 -38.25 -20.46
N GLY A 94 -15.89 -37.86 -21.64
CA GLY A 94 -15.72 -36.53 -22.20
C GLY A 94 -16.39 -35.44 -21.35
N ALA A 95 -17.63 -35.66 -20.91
CA ALA A 95 -18.35 -34.74 -20.04
C ALA A 95 -17.67 -34.61 -18.67
N LEU A 96 -17.21 -35.71 -18.08
CA LEU A 96 -16.41 -35.68 -16.84
C LEU A 96 -15.09 -34.92 -17.03
N GLY A 97 -14.42 -35.12 -18.16
CA GLY A 97 -13.22 -34.38 -18.54
C GLY A 97 -13.48 -32.87 -18.67
N GLN A 98 -14.58 -32.48 -19.31
CA GLN A 98 -14.98 -31.07 -19.42
C GLN A 98 -15.28 -30.44 -18.05
N ILE A 99 -15.95 -31.16 -17.15
CA ILE A 99 -16.20 -30.70 -15.78
C ILE A 99 -14.87 -30.53 -15.03
N LEU A 100 -13.95 -31.48 -15.14
CA LEU A 100 -12.62 -31.39 -14.52
C LEU A 100 -11.81 -30.20 -15.06
N VAL A 101 -11.83 -29.97 -16.38
CA VAL A 101 -11.17 -28.82 -17.01
C VAL A 101 -11.81 -27.51 -16.54
N ALA A 102 -13.14 -27.44 -16.46
CA ALA A 102 -13.84 -26.27 -15.96
C ALA A 102 -13.49 -25.98 -14.48
N LEU A 103 -13.42 -27.02 -13.64
CA LEU A 103 -13.01 -26.89 -12.23
C LEU A 103 -11.55 -26.43 -12.11
N LEU A 104 -10.65 -26.98 -12.93
CA LEU A 104 -9.25 -26.56 -12.97
C LEU A 104 -9.11 -25.10 -13.42
N ALA A 105 -9.85 -24.69 -14.46
CA ALA A 105 -9.87 -23.32 -14.95
C ALA A 105 -10.38 -22.35 -13.88
N ALA A 106 -11.46 -22.71 -13.17
CA ALA A 106 -11.97 -21.91 -12.06
C ALA A 106 -10.95 -21.79 -10.92
N TYR A 107 -10.26 -22.88 -10.57
CA TYR A 107 -9.20 -22.86 -9.56
C TYR A 107 -8.02 -21.96 -9.97
N VAL A 108 -7.54 -22.08 -11.20
CA VAL A 108 -6.45 -21.23 -11.74
C VAL A 108 -6.85 -19.76 -11.74
N ALA A 109 -8.07 -19.44 -12.18
CA ALA A 109 -8.59 -18.07 -12.18
C ALA A 109 -8.67 -17.50 -10.75
N TRP A 110 -9.16 -18.28 -9.79
CA TRP A 110 -9.18 -17.88 -8.38
C TRP A 110 -7.76 -17.64 -7.83
N ARG A 111 -6.81 -18.53 -8.12
CA ARG A 111 -5.40 -18.38 -7.71
C ARG A 111 -4.76 -17.13 -8.33
N GLN A 112 -5.01 -16.86 -9.61
CA GLN A 112 -4.52 -15.65 -10.29
C GLN A 112 -5.09 -14.37 -9.66
N TYR A 113 -6.39 -14.36 -9.35
CA TYR A 113 -7.03 -13.23 -8.68
C TYR A 113 -6.39 -12.94 -7.32
N VAL A 114 -6.17 -13.97 -6.50
CA VAL A 114 -5.52 -13.81 -5.18
C VAL A 114 -4.12 -13.23 -5.33
N ILE A 115 -3.30 -13.78 -6.23
CA ILE A 115 -1.92 -13.28 -6.48
C ILE A 115 -1.95 -11.82 -6.94
N SER A 116 -2.85 -11.45 -7.87
CA SER A 116 -2.96 -10.07 -8.38
C SER A 116 -3.36 -9.07 -7.28
N ARG A 117 -4.31 -9.44 -6.42
CA ARG A 117 -4.72 -8.61 -5.28
C ARG A 117 -3.59 -8.43 -4.25
N ASP A 118 -2.83 -9.49 -4.00
CA ASP A 118 -1.72 -9.43 -3.05
C ASP A 118 -0.58 -8.58 -3.62
N LEU A 119 -0.25 -8.72 -4.92
CA LEU A 119 0.72 -7.89 -5.62
C LEU A 119 0.32 -6.40 -5.63
N THR A 120 -0.95 -6.08 -5.90
CA THR A 120 -1.43 -4.68 -5.87
C THR A 120 -1.34 -4.08 -4.46
N THR A 121 -1.65 -4.86 -3.42
CA THR A 121 -1.51 -4.42 -2.02
C THR A 121 -0.04 -4.19 -1.66
N GLN A 122 0.86 -5.09 -2.08
CA GLN A 122 2.29 -4.93 -1.90
C GLN A 122 2.81 -3.69 -2.64
N GLN A 123 2.39 -3.50 -3.89
CA GLN A 123 2.79 -2.36 -4.71
C GLN A 123 2.36 -1.03 -4.06
N ASN A 124 1.13 -0.95 -3.55
CA ASN A 124 0.66 0.24 -2.83
C ASN A 124 1.52 0.56 -1.61
N ARG A 125 1.90 -0.46 -0.81
CA ARG A 125 2.79 -0.29 0.34
C ARG A 125 4.18 0.17 -0.07
N ILE A 126 4.74 -0.40 -1.13
CA ILE A 126 6.06 -0.02 -1.67
C ILE A 126 6.03 1.43 -2.15
N THR A 127 5.02 1.81 -2.94
CA THR A 127 4.86 3.18 -3.44
C THR A 127 4.70 4.18 -2.29
N GLN A 128 3.94 3.85 -1.24
CA GLN A 128 3.84 4.68 -0.04
C GLN A 128 5.19 4.82 0.67
N GLN A 129 5.94 3.73 0.85
CA GLN A 129 7.27 3.79 1.46
C GLN A 129 8.22 4.67 0.66
N GLN A 130 8.31 4.49 -0.66
CA GLN A 130 9.12 5.33 -1.55
C GLN A 130 8.73 6.81 -1.47
N THR A 131 7.43 7.07 -1.37
CA THR A 131 6.87 8.42 -1.26
C THR A 131 7.25 9.07 0.08
N ILE A 132 7.21 8.30 1.17
CA ILE A 132 7.66 8.74 2.51
C ILE A 132 9.17 8.96 2.53
N ASP A 133 9.96 8.05 1.97
CA ASP A 133 11.42 8.15 1.93
C ASP A 133 11.87 9.37 1.10
N SER A 134 11.24 9.60 -0.05
CA SER A 134 11.47 10.79 -0.86
C SER A 134 11.10 12.08 -0.13
N TYR A 135 10.02 12.06 0.66
CA TYR A 135 9.66 13.17 1.52
C TYR A 135 10.71 13.41 2.62
N PHE A 136 11.16 12.36 3.32
CA PHE A 136 12.19 12.49 4.35
C PHE A 136 13.50 13.01 3.78
N GLN A 137 13.92 12.53 2.62
CA GLN A 137 15.08 13.06 1.93
C GLN A 137 14.89 14.53 1.58
N GLY A 138 13.74 14.91 1.01
CA GLY A 138 13.48 16.31 0.66
C GLY A 138 13.43 17.26 1.87
N ILE A 139 12.99 16.79 3.04
CA ILE A 139 13.07 17.58 4.29
C ILE A 139 14.49 17.59 4.84
N ALA A 140 15.20 16.46 4.81
CA ALA A 140 16.59 16.39 5.24
C ALA A 140 17.52 17.28 4.41
N ASP A 141 17.32 17.35 3.10
CA ASP A 141 18.07 18.23 2.20
C ASP A 141 17.83 19.70 2.56
N LEU A 142 16.62 20.08 2.98
CA LEU A 142 16.33 21.44 3.44
C LEU A 142 16.98 21.76 4.80
N ILE A 143 17.07 20.78 5.71
CA ILE A 143 17.70 20.93 7.03
C ILE A 143 19.23 21.01 6.90
N LEU A 144 19.81 20.16 6.06
CA LEU A 144 21.25 19.98 5.90
C LEU A 144 21.87 20.92 4.87
N ASP A 145 21.06 21.79 4.26
CA ASP A 145 21.55 22.79 3.33
C ASP A 145 22.67 23.63 3.97
N ASP A 146 23.73 23.92 3.22
CA ASP A 146 24.95 24.57 3.71
C ASP A 146 24.66 25.95 4.33
N GLU A 147 23.54 26.56 3.92
CA GLU A 147 23.07 27.86 4.39
C GLU A 147 22.17 27.76 5.64
N GLY A 148 21.70 26.57 6.03
CA GLY A 148 20.88 26.34 7.22
C GLY A 148 19.53 27.08 7.20
N LEU A 149 18.91 27.18 6.01
CA LEU A 149 17.80 28.11 5.79
C LEU A 149 16.45 27.61 6.26
N LEU A 150 16.23 26.30 6.41
CA LEU A 150 14.89 25.79 6.69
C LEU A 150 14.31 26.37 7.98
N GLU A 151 15.10 26.41 9.05
CA GLU A 151 14.64 26.96 10.30
C GLU A 151 14.58 28.49 10.22
N ASP A 152 15.49 29.15 9.52
CA ASP A 152 15.66 30.60 9.61
C ASP A 152 14.82 31.40 8.61
N TRP A 153 14.55 30.85 7.43
CA TRP A 153 14.04 31.60 6.28
C TRP A 153 12.57 31.23 5.95
N PRO A 154 11.65 32.22 5.84
CA PRO A 154 10.22 31.94 5.62
C PRO A 154 9.86 31.15 4.34
N PRO A 155 10.51 31.36 3.18
CA PRO A 155 10.20 30.62 1.96
C PRO A 155 10.42 29.09 2.07
N GLU A 156 11.47 28.66 2.74
CA GLU A 156 11.89 27.25 2.88
C GLU A 156 10.92 26.55 3.81
N ARG A 157 10.47 27.24 4.86
CA ARG A 157 9.35 26.78 5.68
C ARG A 157 8.08 26.62 4.87
N ALA A 158 7.75 27.58 4.01
CA ALA A 158 6.59 27.47 3.13
C ALA A 158 6.72 26.30 2.15
N ILE A 159 7.93 26.03 1.64
CA ILE A 159 8.21 24.86 0.80
C ILE A 159 8.03 23.56 1.60
N ALA A 160 8.57 23.49 2.82
CA ALA A 160 8.42 22.33 3.69
C ALA A 160 6.96 22.09 4.10
N GLU A 161 6.21 23.14 4.42
CA GLU A 161 4.78 23.10 4.69
C GLU A 161 4.00 22.62 3.46
N GLY A 162 4.29 23.15 2.27
CA GLY A 162 3.66 22.74 1.02
C GLY A 162 3.93 21.27 0.68
N ARG A 163 5.18 20.81 0.84
CA ARG A 163 5.56 19.40 0.68
C ARG A 163 4.83 18.50 1.68
N THR A 164 4.75 18.94 2.94
CA THR A 164 4.07 18.20 4.01
C THR A 164 2.57 18.10 3.75
N ALA A 165 1.92 19.18 3.32
CA ALA A 165 0.50 19.16 2.96
C ALA A 165 0.23 18.22 1.77
N ALA A 166 1.05 18.31 0.72
CA ALA A 166 0.90 17.49 -0.48
C ALA A 166 1.03 15.99 -0.18
N ILE A 167 1.98 15.61 0.70
CA ILE A 167 2.24 14.22 1.00
C ILE A 167 1.18 13.61 1.93
N LEU A 168 0.75 14.35 2.96
CA LEU A 168 -0.19 13.85 3.95
C LEU A 168 -1.54 13.48 3.34
N GLY A 169 -2.00 14.18 2.30
CA GLY A 169 -3.27 13.89 1.63
C GLY A 169 -3.31 12.53 0.92
N GLY A 170 -2.17 12.02 0.43
CA GLY A 170 -2.08 10.77 -0.32
C GLY A 170 -1.73 9.53 0.49
N LEU A 171 -1.40 9.69 1.77
CA LEU A 171 -0.94 8.60 2.63
C LEU A 171 -2.08 7.97 3.44
N ASP A 172 -1.92 6.71 3.78
CA ASP A 172 -2.76 6.03 4.76
C ASP A 172 -2.45 6.51 6.20
N ALA A 173 -3.17 5.96 7.18
CA ALA A 173 -3.01 6.34 8.58
C ALA A 173 -1.57 6.10 9.09
N GLU A 174 -0.96 4.96 8.74
CA GLU A 174 0.39 4.62 9.19
C GLU A 174 1.44 5.56 8.59
N GLY A 175 1.33 5.89 7.30
CA GLY A 175 2.20 6.84 6.62
C GLY A 175 2.12 8.24 7.22
N LYS A 176 0.90 8.76 7.46
CA LYS A 176 0.70 10.05 8.14
C LYS A 176 1.35 10.06 9.52
N ALA A 177 1.15 9.00 10.31
CA ALA A 177 1.73 8.89 11.65
C ALA A 177 3.26 8.82 11.65
N LYS A 178 3.88 8.18 10.65
CA LYS A 178 5.35 8.19 10.47
C LYS A 178 5.86 9.61 10.23
N ILE A 179 5.20 10.37 9.36
CA ILE A 179 5.57 11.76 9.08
C ILE A 179 5.42 12.64 10.32
N ILE A 180 4.28 12.57 11.01
CA ILE A 180 4.04 13.36 12.23
C ILE A 180 5.11 13.06 13.29
N ARG A 181 5.45 11.78 13.50
CA ARG A 181 6.50 11.38 14.44
C ARG A 181 7.89 11.87 14.03
N PHE A 182 8.22 11.76 12.75
CA PHE A 182 9.48 12.28 12.22
C PHE A 182 9.60 13.80 12.46
N LEU A 183 8.57 14.55 12.07
CA LEU A 183 8.54 16.01 12.23
C LEU A 183 8.57 16.44 13.70
N SER A 184 7.91 15.70 14.58
CA SER A 184 7.97 15.92 16.04
C SER A 184 9.36 15.63 16.60
N GLY A 185 9.95 14.50 16.21
CA GLY A 185 11.28 14.07 16.68
C GLY A 185 12.41 14.99 16.21
N ALA A 186 12.26 15.58 15.02
CA ALA A 186 13.17 16.59 14.47
C ALA A 186 12.88 18.01 15.01
N LYS A 187 11.95 18.17 15.96
CA LYS A 187 11.50 19.47 16.51
C LYS A 187 10.98 20.46 15.46
N LEU A 188 10.61 20.00 14.27
CA LEU A 188 10.09 20.85 13.20
C LEU A 188 8.67 21.34 13.48
N LEU A 189 7.93 20.58 14.30
CA LEU A 189 6.61 20.98 14.80
C LEU A 189 6.71 21.81 16.07
N SER A 190 7.84 21.81 16.78
CA SER A 190 7.97 22.52 18.06
C SER A 190 8.07 24.04 17.85
N PRO A 191 7.53 24.86 18.76
CA PRO A 191 7.71 26.30 18.68
C PRO A 191 9.14 26.66 19.10
N LEU A 192 9.98 27.00 18.13
CA LEU A 192 11.39 27.32 18.36
C LEU A 192 11.56 28.80 18.70
N LYS A 193 12.40 29.08 19.69
CA LYS A 193 12.78 30.44 20.07
C LYS A 193 13.55 31.09 18.94
N ARG A 194 13.27 32.37 18.69
CA ARG A 194 13.92 33.13 17.63
C ARG A 194 14.55 34.42 18.13
N ASP A 195 15.63 34.79 17.46
CA ASP A 195 16.21 36.12 17.60
C ASP A 195 15.25 37.17 17.06
N ARG A 196 14.98 38.21 17.85
CA ARG A 196 13.98 39.24 17.52
C ARG A 196 14.42 40.16 16.37
N ARG A 197 15.71 40.20 16.02
CA ARG A 197 16.25 41.07 14.97
C ARG A 197 16.41 40.34 13.66
N LEU A 198 16.96 39.13 13.71
CA LEU A 198 17.32 38.33 12.54
C LEU A 198 16.26 37.27 12.20
N GLY A 199 15.36 36.95 13.13
CA GLY A 199 14.36 35.89 12.94
C GLY A 199 14.94 34.48 12.97
N ARG A 200 16.24 34.31 13.26
CA ARG A 200 16.92 33.01 13.29
C ARG A 200 16.56 32.20 14.52
N ALA A 201 16.51 30.88 14.39
CA ALA A 201 16.31 29.98 15.51
C ALA A 201 17.50 30.05 16.48
N ILE A 202 17.22 30.02 17.78
CA ILE A 202 18.22 30.08 18.83
C ILE A 202 18.56 28.66 19.29
N PHE A 203 19.85 28.39 19.52
CA PHE A 203 20.33 27.12 20.04
C PHE A 203 20.22 27.06 21.57
N ASP A 204 19.94 25.87 22.10
CA ASP A 204 19.81 25.60 23.54
C ASP A 204 21.17 25.44 24.27
N GLY A 205 22.29 25.53 23.54
CA GLY A 205 23.63 25.34 24.07
C GLY A 205 24.07 23.88 24.25
N LEU A 206 23.19 22.91 23.93
CA LEU A 206 23.45 21.47 23.97
C LEU A 206 23.51 20.84 22.56
N GLY A 207 23.50 21.69 21.53
CA GLY A 207 23.48 21.27 20.13
C GLY A 207 22.08 21.08 19.55
N GLY A 208 21.03 21.50 20.28
CA GLY A 208 19.65 21.54 19.79
C GLY A 208 19.11 22.97 19.71
N TYR A 209 17.85 23.10 19.31
CA TYR A 209 17.14 24.37 19.31
C TYR A 209 16.46 24.63 20.65
N GLU A 210 16.56 25.87 21.12
CA GLU A 210 15.83 26.37 22.28
C GLU A 210 14.36 26.50 21.91
N GLU A 211 13.48 25.90 22.72
CA GLU A 211 12.03 25.99 22.54
C GLU A 211 11.49 27.21 23.28
N ASP A 212 10.53 27.91 22.67
CA ASP A 212 9.81 29.02 23.28
C ASP A 212 8.32 28.81 23.03
N ILE A 213 7.62 28.33 24.05
CA ILE A 213 6.17 28.08 23.95
C ILE A 213 5.34 29.36 23.79
N GLU A 214 5.86 30.52 24.22
CA GLU A 214 5.09 31.77 24.27
C GLU A 214 5.24 32.59 22.99
N TYR A 215 6.46 32.70 22.47
CA TYR A 215 6.77 33.50 21.29
C TYR A 215 7.48 32.72 20.18
N GLY A 216 7.71 31.42 20.38
CA GLY A 216 8.38 30.59 19.40
C GLY A 216 7.54 30.39 18.15
N VAL A 217 8.25 30.09 17.07
CA VAL A 217 7.66 29.90 15.75
C VAL A 217 8.02 28.52 15.27
N ARG A 218 6.99 27.76 14.87
CA ARG A 218 7.16 26.41 14.31
C ARG A 218 7.86 26.49 12.96
N VAL A 219 8.68 25.49 12.67
CA VAL A 219 9.30 25.35 11.35
C VAL A 219 8.23 24.94 10.34
N ILE A 220 7.41 23.96 10.70
CA ILE A 220 6.26 23.51 9.91
C ILE A 220 4.99 23.67 10.74
N ASN A 221 4.07 24.51 10.26
CA ASN A 221 2.74 24.61 10.82
C ASN A 221 1.79 23.62 10.15
N LEU A 222 1.29 22.64 10.90
CA LEU A 222 0.33 21.66 10.38
C LEU A 222 -1.00 22.28 9.98
N GLY A 223 -1.36 23.47 10.47
CA GLY A 223 -2.58 24.18 10.08
C GLY A 223 -3.80 23.27 10.09
N SER A 224 -4.46 23.13 8.93
CA SER A 224 -5.61 22.25 8.69
C SER A 224 -5.27 20.92 7.99
N MET A 225 -3.98 20.59 7.82
CA MET A 225 -3.53 19.40 7.07
C MET A 225 -4.06 18.08 7.65
N LEU A 226 -4.43 18.06 8.93
CA LEU A 226 -4.91 16.88 9.63
C LEU A 226 -6.43 16.91 9.93
N ALA A 227 -7.14 17.97 9.51
CA ALA A 227 -8.59 18.05 9.67
C ALA A 227 -9.27 16.93 8.87
N GLY A 228 -10.13 16.15 9.54
CA GLY A 228 -10.80 14.98 8.96
C GLY A 228 -9.87 13.81 8.63
N ALA A 229 -8.59 13.87 9.00
CA ALA A 229 -7.64 12.81 8.70
C ALA A 229 -7.94 11.53 9.50
N ASP A 230 -7.73 10.38 8.87
CA ASP A 230 -7.71 9.10 9.56
C ASP A 230 -6.31 8.80 10.10
N LEU A 231 -6.18 8.69 11.42
CA LEU A 231 -5.00 8.28 12.18
C LEU A 231 -5.31 7.05 13.06
N SER A 232 -6.37 6.32 12.73
CA SER A 232 -6.83 5.16 13.52
C SER A 232 -5.79 4.04 13.55
N GLY A 233 -5.62 3.41 14.72
CA GLY A 233 -4.72 2.28 14.94
C GLY A 233 -3.23 2.63 14.89
N THR A 234 -2.87 3.91 14.88
CA THR A 234 -1.48 4.37 14.73
C THR A 234 -0.76 4.60 16.07
N ASP A 235 0.56 4.68 16.01
CA ASP A 235 1.43 5.11 17.11
C ASP A 235 1.80 6.59 16.92
N LEU A 236 1.26 7.46 17.78
CA LEU A 236 1.54 8.90 17.85
C LEU A 236 2.14 9.29 19.21
N ARG A 237 2.82 8.36 19.87
CA ARG A 237 3.50 8.65 21.14
C ARG A 237 4.51 9.78 20.95
N TRP A 238 4.58 10.67 21.94
CA TRP A 238 5.54 11.79 21.97
C TRP A 238 5.42 12.79 20.82
N THR A 239 4.29 12.79 20.11
CA THR A 239 4.09 13.72 19.00
C THR A 239 3.74 15.12 19.51
N GLU A 240 4.21 16.12 18.79
CA GLU A 240 3.91 17.53 19.04
C GLU A 240 2.79 17.95 18.08
N LEU A 241 1.58 18.05 18.61
CA LEU A 241 0.36 18.38 17.87
C LEU A 241 -0.34 19.61 18.48
N SER A 242 0.36 20.38 19.32
CA SER A 242 -0.21 21.61 19.89
C SER A 242 -0.57 22.60 18.78
N ASP A 243 -1.68 23.29 18.98
CA ASP A 243 -2.27 24.26 18.05
C ASP A 243 -2.67 23.72 16.67
N ALA A 244 -2.54 22.42 16.42
CA ALA A 244 -2.98 21.82 15.17
C ALA A 244 -4.52 21.84 15.07
N ASN A 245 -5.04 22.04 13.86
CA ASN A 245 -6.46 21.80 13.60
C ASN A 245 -6.68 20.31 13.30
N LEU A 246 -7.32 19.64 14.25
CA LEU A 246 -7.64 18.21 14.26
C LEU A 246 -9.16 18.00 14.28
N THR A 247 -9.90 18.96 13.69
CA THR A 247 -11.36 18.89 13.58
C THR A 247 -11.75 17.63 12.83
N GLY A 248 -12.58 16.78 13.42
CA GLY A 248 -13.07 15.54 12.80
C GLY A 248 -12.00 14.46 12.59
N THR A 249 -10.79 14.61 13.14
CA THR A 249 -9.72 13.62 12.99
C THR A 249 -10.09 12.33 13.73
N LEU A 250 -9.83 11.18 13.10
CA LEU A 250 -10.09 9.86 13.68
C LEU A 250 -8.83 9.33 14.37
N PHE A 251 -8.86 9.23 15.69
CA PHE A 251 -7.81 8.68 16.54
C PHE A 251 -8.20 7.31 17.13
N ARG A 252 -9.10 6.56 16.48
CA ARG A 252 -9.64 5.31 17.02
C ARG A 252 -8.53 4.30 17.26
N ASN A 253 -8.44 3.72 18.45
CA ASN A 253 -7.38 2.78 18.84
C ASN A 253 -5.95 3.34 18.69
N CYS A 254 -5.77 4.67 18.61
CA CYS A 254 -4.46 5.29 18.48
C CYS A 254 -3.74 5.32 19.84
N ASN A 255 -2.41 5.20 19.83
CA ASN A 255 -1.59 5.43 21.01
C ASN A 255 -1.02 6.85 21.00
N LEU A 256 -1.55 7.73 21.83
CA LEU A 256 -1.13 9.13 21.98
C LEU A 256 -0.30 9.35 23.25
N THR A 257 0.28 8.30 23.83
CA THR A 257 1.00 8.43 25.11
C THR A 257 2.03 9.56 25.04
N ARG A 258 1.93 10.52 25.96
CA ARG A 258 2.79 11.71 26.05
C ARG A 258 2.76 12.64 24.82
N ALA A 259 1.75 12.54 23.96
CA ALA A 259 1.53 13.53 22.90
C ALA A 259 1.09 14.88 23.50
N ASN A 260 1.44 15.97 22.81
CA ASN A 260 1.00 17.31 23.18
C ASN A 260 -0.13 17.75 22.25
N LEU A 261 -1.32 17.97 22.82
CA LEU A 261 -2.53 18.47 22.14
C LEU A 261 -2.97 19.83 22.68
N ALA A 262 -2.11 20.53 23.45
CA ALA A 262 -2.44 21.83 24.01
C ALA A 262 -2.81 22.83 22.89
N GLY A 263 -3.89 23.57 23.06
CA GLY A 263 -4.40 24.52 22.07
C GLY A 263 -4.91 23.92 20.76
N ALA A 264 -4.87 22.59 20.58
CA ALA A 264 -5.38 21.95 19.39
C ALA A 264 -6.90 22.07 19.27
N ILE A 265 -7.41 22.14 18.04
CA ILE A 265 -8.84 22.15 17.77
C ILE A 265 -9.29 20.72 17.53
N LEU A 266 -9.95 20.11 18.52
CA LEU A 266 -10.37 18.72 18.48
C LEU A 266 -11.85 18.57 18.12
N GLN A 267 -12.50 19.60 17.59
CA GLN A 267 -13.95 19.58 17.38
C GLN A 267 -14.38 18.36 16.56
N GLY A 268 -15.27 17.52 17.10
CA GLY A 268 -15.74 16.32 16.41
C GLY A 268 -14.71 15.19 16.26
N ALA A 269 -13.54 15.28 16.90
CA ALA A 269 -12.53 14.23 16.85
C ALA A 269 -12.99 12.95 17.57
N ASP A 270 -12.51 11.80 17.11
CA ASP A 270 -12.90 10.49 17.65
C ASP A 270 -11.72 9.77 18.28
N PHE A 271 -11.67 9.74 19.62
CA PHE A 271 -10.65 9.04 20.41
C PHE A 271 -11.11 7.66 20.88
N THR A 272 -12.10 7.03 20.23
CA THR A 272 -12.63 5.74 20.69
C THR A 272 -11.51 4.71 20.87
N ASN A 273 -11.41 4.10 22.06
CA ASN A 273 -10.38 3.14 22.46
C ASN A 273 -8.91 3.66 22.44
N ALA A 274 -8.67 4.96 22.27
CA ALA A 274 -7.33 5.54 22.23
C ALA A 274 -6.66 5.50 23.61
N ASP A 275 -5.33 5.45 23.64
CA ASP A 275 -4.54 5.58 24.87
C ASP A 275 -4.08 7.03 25.02
N LEU A 276 -4.63 7.73 26.03
CA LEU A 276 -4.33 9.14 26.32
C LEU A 276 -3.40 9.32 27.53
N SER A 277 -2.66 8.27 27.89
CA SER A 277 -1.66 8.28 28.96
C SER A 277 -0.76 9.51 28.87
N ARG A 278 -0.88 10.43 29.85
CA ARG A 278 -0.03 11.63 29.95
C ARG A 278 -0.08 12.55 28.72
N VAL A 279 -1.17 12.50 27.95
CA VAL A 279 -1.44 13.51 26.90
C VAL A 279 -1.58 14.88 27.53
N ARG A 280 -0.92 15.89 26.96
CA ARG A 280 -1.07 17.27 27.42
C ARG A 280 -2.23 17.92 26.67
N PHE A 281 -3.32 18.23 27.36
CA PHE A 281 -4.43 19.00 26.78
C PHE A 281 -4.31 20.50 27.03
N PHE A 282 -3.56 20.93 28.04
CA PHE A 282 -3.39 22.32 28.46
C PHE A 282 -2.05 22.49 29.18
N TYR A 283 -1.59 23.72 29.32
CA TYR A 283 -0.49 24.10 30.21
C TYR A 283 -1.03 24.67 31.53
N GLY A 284 -0.18 24.87 32.53
CA GLY A 284 -0.60 25.42 33.82
C GLY A 284 -1.41 24.44 34.67
N THR A 285 -2.32 24.96 35.51
CA THR A 285 -3.13 24.14 36.43
C THR A 285 -4.54 23.95 35.90
N VAL A 286 -5.17 22.83 36.26
CA VAL A 286 -6.50 22.44 35.74
C VAL A 286 -7.62 23.40 36.17
N GLU A 287 -7.44 24.10 37.28
CA GLU A 287 -8.42 25.07 37.81
C GLU A 287 -8.53 26.32 36.93
N GLN A 288 -7.38 26.76 36.42
CA GLN A 288 -7.21 27.99 35.62
C GLN A 288 -7.18 27.71 34.12
N ALA A 289 -6.91 26.48 33.71
CA ALA A 289 -6.89 26.08 32.32
C ALA A 289 -8.23 26.35 31.62
N SER A 290 -8.14 26.98 30.45
CA SER A 290 -9.29 27.19 29.56
C SER A 290 -8.91 26.89 28.11
N PRO A 291 -9.89 26.54 27.26
CA PRO A 291 -9.66 26.34 25.84
C PRO A 291 -9.06 27.57 25.19
N ARG A 292 -8.25 27.33 24.16
CA ARG A 292 -7.68 28.38 23.33
C ARG A 292 -8.78 29.22 22.70
N ASP A 293 -8.58 30.54 22.77
CA ASP A 293 -9.49 31.55 22.22
C ASP A 293 -8.76 32.33 21.12
N ARG A 294 -9.51 32.86 20.16
CA ARG A 294 -9.00 33.75 19.10
C ARG A 294 -8.76 35.17 19.61
N LEU A 295 -9.51 35.60 20.63
CA LEU A 295 -9.48 36.99 21.10
C LEU A 295 -8.42 37.24 22.17
N ASN A 296 -8.09 36.22 22.96
CA ASN A 296 -7.21 36.34 24.12
C ASN A 296 -5.93 35.51 23.94
N PRO A 297 -4.75 36.07 24.22
CA PRO A 297 -3.50 35.34 24.12
C PRO A 297 -3.39 34.25 25.20
N PRO A 298 -2.69 33.12 24.92
CA PRO A 298 -2.44 32.06 25.89
C PRO A 298 -1.57 32.54 27.06
N ASN A 299 -1.94 32.15 28.27
CA ASN A 299 -1.13 32.37 29.47
C ASN A 299 -0.55 31.03 29.96
N PHE A 300 0.68 30.73 29.56
CA PHE A 300 1.36 29.46 29.88
C PHE A 300 1.72 29.27 31.36
N ARG A 301 1.66 30.33 32.17
CA ARG A 301 1.89 30.24 33.62
C ARG A 301 0.67 29.71 34.36
N THR A 302 -0.51 30.22 34.00
CA THR A 302 -1.79 29.87 34.64
C THR A 302 -2.48 28.71 33.93
N GLY A 303 -2.33 28.62 32.61
CA GLY A 303 -3.04 27.67 31.74
C GLY A 303 -4.23 28.27 31.02
N ALA A 304 -4.61 29.50 31.35
CA ALA A 304 -5.71 30.18 30.67
C ALA A 304 -5.42 30.32 29.16
N GLN A 305 -6.41 30.00 28.34
CA GLN A 305 -6.36 30.00 26.87
C GLN A 305 -5.27 29.11 26.25
N THR A 306 -4.73 28.14 26.99
CA THR A 306 -3.73 27.19 26.46
C THR A 306 -4.31 25.83 26.12
N GLY A 307 -5.54 25.57 26.52
CA GLY A 307 -6.14 24.25 26.45
C GLY A 307 -6.72 23.90 25.09
N ALA A 308 -6.82 22.61 24.80
CA ALA A 308 -7.45 22.10 23.60
C ALA A 308 -8.96 22.43 23.57
N VAL A 309 -9.49 22.67 22.38
CA VAL A 309 -10.93 22.87 22.16
C VAL A 309 -11.58 21.50 22.02
N VAL A 310 -12.27 21.06 23.07
CA VAL A 310 -12.86 19.70 23.19
C VAL A 310 -14.38 19.71 23.00
N GLU A 311 -14.83 20.19 21.85
CA GLU A 311 -16.25 20.22 21.50
C GLU A 311 -16.66 19.00 20.65
N ASP A 312 -17.76 18.33 20.99
CA ASP A 312 -18.27 17.16 20.25
C ASP A 312 -17.25 16.02 20.03
N VAL A 313 -16.25 15.95 20.91
CA VAL A 313 -15.25 14.88 20.94
C VAL A 313 -15.85 13.60 21.49
N ASN A 314 -15.55 12.48 20.84
CA ASN A 314 -15.91 11.15 21.34
C ASN A 314 -14.75 10.54 22.13
N PHE A 315 -14.95 10.33 23.43
CA PHE A 315 -13.97 9.73 24.35
C PHE A 315 -14.30 8.27 24.74
N THR A 316 -15.23 7.63 24.04
CA THR A 316 -15.72 6.28 24.39
C THR A 316 -14.56 5.30 24.56
N ASN A 317 -14.50 4.62 25.71
CA ASN A 317 -13.48 3.62 26.04
C ASN A 317 -12.02 4.12 25.94
N VAL A 318 -11.78 5.42 26.05
CA VAL A 318 -10.41 5.96 26.18
C VAL A 318 -9.71 5.35 27.39
N LYS A 319 -8.43 5.04 27.22
CA LYS A 319 -7.59 4.40 28.23
C LYS A 319 -6.71 5.45 28.93
N ASN A 320 -6.46 5.21 30.22
CA ASN A 320 -5.46 5.92 31.01
C ASN A 320 -5.65 7.46 31.07
N LEU A 321 -6.90 7.91 31.10
CA LEU A 321 -7.24 9.31 31.33
C LEU A 321 -6.99 9.66 32.81
N SER A 322 -6.09 10.60 33.09
CA SER A 322 -5.83 11.10 34.43
C SER A 322 -7.01 11.93 34.96
N GLU A 323 -7.07 12.12 36.27
CA GLU A 323 -8.14 12.92 36.90
C GLU A 323 -8.14 14.37 36.40
N GLU A 324 -6.97 14.98 36.21
CA GLU A 324 -6.82 16.32 35.65
C GLU A 324 -7.30 16.41 34.20
N GLN A 325 -6.93 15.43 33.36
CA GLN A 325 -7.39 15.36 31.98
C GLN A 325 -8.91 15.17 31.91
N ARG A 326 -9.44 14.26 32.73
CA ARG A 326 -10.89 14.03 32.87
C ARG A 326 -11.60 15.31 33.29
N TYR A 327 -11.10 16.00 34.32
CA TYR A 327 -11.70 17.24 34.79
C TYR A 327 -11.74 18.28 33.66
N TYR A 328 -10.62 18.51 32.98
CA TYR A 328 -10.56 19.48 31.88
C TYR A 328 -11.53 19.13 30.75
N CYS A 329 -11.51 17.88 30.29
CA CYS A 329 -12.42 17.41 29.23
C CYS A 329 -13.89 17.55 29.65
N CYS A 330 -14.24 17.20 30.89
CA CYS A 330 -15.60 17.37 31.40
C CYS A 330 -16.00 18.85 31.53
N ALA A 331 -15.10 19.70 32.02
CA ALA A 331 -15.37 21.11 32.27
C ALA A 331 -15.60 21.90 30.98
N TRP A 332 -14.89 21.55 29.91
CA TRP A 332 -14.85 22.34 28.68
C TRP A 332 -15.44 21.63 27.45
N SER A 333 -16.22 20.58 27.65
CA SER A 333 -16.93 19.89 26.57
C SER A 333 -18.45 19.98 26.70
N GLY A 334 -19.13 19.85 25.56
CA GLY A 334 -20.60 19.83 25.49
C GLY A 334 -21.20 18.52 26.04
N SER A 335 -22.53 18.49 26.17
CA SER A 335 -23.27 17.35 26.73
C SER A 335 -22.92 16.01 26.07
N ARG A 336 -22.85 15.97 24.74
CA ARG A 336 -22.52 14.76 23.97
C ARG A 336 -21.16 14.17 24.35
N SER A 337 -20.14 15.00 24.46
CA SER A 337 -18.79 14.55 24.86
C SER A 337 -18.78 14.05 26.30
N ARG A 338 -19.47 14.75 27.21
CA ARG A 338 -19.55 14.39 28.64
C ARG A 338 -20.13 13.00 28.87
N GLU A 339 -21.04 12.53 28.02
CA GLU A 339 -21.61 11.18 28.08
C GLU A 339 -20.59 10.08 27.71
N THR A 340 -19.58 10.41 26.91
CA THR A 340 -18.58 9.45 26.42
C THR A 340 -17.31 9.37 27.27
N ILE A 341 -17.10 10.33 28.19
CA ILE A 341 -15.87 10.42 29.00
C ILE A 341 -15.83 9.28 30.04
N PRO A 342 -14.78 8.44 30.05
CA PRO A 342 -14.60 7.40 31.06
C PRO A 342 -14.56 7.97 32.48
N GLY A 343 -15.27 7.33 33.40
CA GLY A 343 -15.43 7.83 34.77
C GLY A 343 -16.48 8.94 34.93
N GLY A 344 -17.16 9.34 33.84
CA GLY A 344 -18.26 10.30 33.84
C GLY A 344 -17.85 11.72 34.26
N CYS A 345 -18.79 12.65 34.18
CA CYS A 345 -18.58 14.07 34.53
C CYS A 345 -19.39 14.53 35.73
N GLU A 346 -19.82 13.59 36.58
CA GLU A 346 -20.55 13.90 37.81
C GLU A 346 -19.70 14.75 38.75
N GLY A 347 -20.28 15.81 39.32
CA GLY A 347 -19.59 16.77 40.20
C GLY A 347 -18.68 17.77 39.49
N ILE A 348 -18.46 17.66 38.17
CA ILE A 348 -17.61 18.59 37.41
C ILE A 348 -18.49 19.62 36.70
N PRO A 349 -18.34 20.93 36.99
CA PRO A 349 -19.17 21.97 36.39
C PRO A 349 -18.95 22.04 34.88
N ASN A 350 -19.99 22.29 34.09
CA ASN A 350 -19.85 22.64 32.68
C ASN A 350 -19.51 24.13 32.58
N LYS A 351 -18.27 24.45 32.20
CA LYS A 351 -17.76 25.81 32.00
C LYS A 351 -17.92 26.31 30.55
N LEU A 352 -18.26 25.43 29.60
CA LEU A 352 -18.43 25.77 28.19
C LEU A 352 -19.66 26.67 27.95
N GLY A 353 -20.66 26.59 28.85
CA GLY A 353 -21.85 27.45 28.85
C GLY A 353 -22.84 27.17 27.72
N ARG A 354 -22.64 26.10 26.94
CA ARG A 354 -23.52 25.63 25.87
C ARG A 354 -23.49 24.11 25.73
#